data_AF-F4J2R9-F1
#
_entry.id   AF-F4J2R9-F1
#
_cell.length_a   1.000
_cell.length_b   1.000
_cell.length_c   1.000
_cell.angle_alpha   90.00
_cell.angle_beta   90.00
_cell.angle_gamma   90.00
#
_symmetry.space_group_name_H-M   'P 1'
#
loop_
_entity.id
_entity.type
_entity.pdbx_description
1 polymer ?
#
loop_
_entity_poly.entity_id
_entity_poly.type
_entity_poly.pdbx_seq_one_letter_code
_entity_poly.pdbx_strand_id
1 'polypeptide(L)'
;MKKYIDQLKSANVFRAILVVQDIKAFSRQALVFLGAVYPIFHIEVFQEKELIVNVKEHVFVPEHQALTTEEKQKFLERKRTSFQGFT
;
A
#
# COMPACT_ATOMS: atom_id res chain seq x y z
N MET A 1 9.49 -9.18 -15.07
CA MET A 1 8.81 -9.49 -13.78
C MET A 1 9.37 -10.69 -13.07
N LYS A 2 9.30 -11.91 -13.62
CA LYS A 2 9.82 -13.13 -12.95
C LYS A 2 11.24 -12.99 -12.38
N LYS A 3 12.19 -12.49 -13.18
CA LYS A 3 13.57 -12.18 -12.74
C LYS A 3 13.62 -11.33 -11.47
N TYR A 4 12.78 -10.28 -11.37
CA TYR A 4 12.75 -9.40 -10.20
C TYR A 4 12.17 -10.11 -8.98
N ILE A 5 11.15 -10.96 -9.15
CA ILE A 5 10.62 -11.78 -8.05
C ILE A 5 11.66 -12.78 -7.56
N ASP A 6 12.40 -13.43 -8.47
CA ASP A 6 13.45 -14.37 -8.09
C ASP A 6 14.57 -13.66 -7.31
N GLN A 7 14.92 -12.43 -7.70
CA GLN A 7 15.86 -11.58 -6.95
C GLN A 7 15.32 -11.22 -5.56
N LEU A 8 14.08 -10.73 -5.47
CA LEU A 8 13.41 -10.43 -4.20
C LEU A 8 13.37 -11.66 -3.28
N LYS A 9 13.06 -12.84 -3.85
CA LYS A 9 13.07 -14.12 -3.14
C LYS A 9 14.46 -14.46 -2.61
N SER A 10 15.49 -14.34 -3.44
CA SER A 10 16.87 -14.64 -3.03
C SER A 10 17.39 -13.69 -1.95
N ALA A 11 16.88 -12.45 -1.93
CA ALA A 11 17.21 -11.45 -0.94
C ALA A 11 16.32 -11.50 0.32
N ASN A 12 15.37 -12.45 0.42
CA ASN A 12 14.34 -12.50 1.47
C ASN A 12 13.56 -11.18 1.63
N VAL A 13 13.30 -10.48 0.51
CA VAL A 13 12.52 -9.25 0.46
C VAL A 13 11.11 -9.57 -0.05
N PHE A 14 10.12 -9.44 0.82
CA PHE A 14 8.72 -9.79 0.52
C PHE A 14 7.81 -8.57 0.29
N ARG A 15 8.34 -7.36 0.49
CA ARG A 15 7.65 -6.08 0.24
C ARG A 15 8.49 -5.25 -0.73
N ALA A 16 7.89 -4.79 -1.82
CA ALA A 16 8.61 -3.98 -2.81
C ALA A 16 7.69 -2.93 -3.43
N ILE A 17 8.31 -1.87 -3.95
CA ILE A 17 7.66 -0.86 -4.77
C ILE A 17 8.14 -1.07 -6.21
N LEU A 18 7.19 -1.09 -7.15
CA LEU A 18 7.45 -1.08 -8.59
C LEU A 18 7.00 0.26 -9.16
N VAL A 19 7.95 1.05 -9.67
CA VAL A 19 7.66 2.32 -10.34
C VAL A 19 7.58 2.09 -11.85
N VAL A 20 6.49 2.53 -12.49
CA VAL A 20 6.26 2.42 -13.93
C VAL A 20 6.02 3.79 -14.55
N GLN A 21 6.38 4.00 -15.82
CA GLN A 21 6.16 5.28 -16.50
C GLN A 21 4.67 5.57 -16.75
N ASP A 22 3.96 4.57 -17.29
CA ASP A 22 2.51 4.62 -17.51
C ASP A 22 1.90 3.24 -17.21
N ILE A 23 0.95 3.20 -16.29
CA ILE A 23 0.26 1.96 -15.93
C ILE A 23 -0.56 1.39 -17.09
N LYS A 24 -1.01 2.24 -18.03
CA LYS A 24 -1.76 1.80 -19.22
C LYS A 24 -0.86 1.06 -20.21
N ALA A 25 0.39 1.49 -20.31
CA ALA A 25 1.42 0.81 -21.09
C ALA A 25 1.98 -0.43 -20.38
N PHE A 26 1.83 -0.50 -19.06
CA PHE A 26 2.24 -1.66 -18.27
C PHE A 26 1.38 -2.88 -18.63
N SER A 27 2.05 -3.97 -19.04
CA SER A 27 1.35 -5.09 -19.67
C SER A 27 0.33 -5.74 -18.72
N ARG A 28 -0.86 -6.04 -19.24
CA ARG A 28 -1.92 -6.75 -18.48
C ARG A 28 -1.40 -8.06 -17.89
N GLN A 29 -0.51 -8.76 -18.60
CA GLN A 29 0.15 -9.98 -18.14
C GLN A 29 1.04 -9.73 -16.91
N ALA A 30 1.75 -8.61 -16.85
CA ALA A 30 2.57 -8.27 -15.69
C ALA A 30 1.70 -7.95 -14.45
N LEU A 31 0.57 -7.26 -14.63
CA LEU A 31 -0.40 -7.04 -13.54
C LEU A 31 -1.01 -8.35 -13.02
N VAL A 32 -1.41 -9.24 -13.92
CA VAL A 32 -1.93 -10.58 -13.54
C VAL A 32 -0.85 -11.39 -12.80
N PHE A 33 0.40 -11.33 -13.27
CA PHE A 33 1.52 -12.00 -12.62
C PHE A 33 1.79 -11.44 -11.21
N LEU A 34 1.72 -10.12 -11.03
CA LEU A 34 1.83 -9.49 -9.70
C LEU A 34 0.70 -9.92 -8.76
N GLY A 35 -0.53 -10.05 -9.27
CA GLY A 35 -1.65 -10.59 -8.50
C GLY A 35 -1.44 -12.06 -8.09
N ALA A 36 -0.81 -12.86 -8.95
CA ALA A 36 -0.58 -14.29 -8.69
C ALA A 36 0.51 -14.57 -7.64
N VAL A 37 1.42 -13.61 -7.38
CA VAL A 37 2.46 -13.77 -6.33
C VAL A 37 2.01 -13.25 -4.96
N TYR A 38 0.87 -12.57 -4.88
CA TYR A 38 0.23 -12.20 -3.62
C TYR A 38 -0.43 -13.43 -2.97
N PRO A 39 -0.39 -13.62 -1.64
CA PRO A 39 0.11 -12.70 -0.61
C PRO A 39 1.60 -12.87 -0.25
N ILE A 40 2.33 -13.76 -0.91
CA ILE A 40 3.74 -14.04 -0.59
C ILE A 40 4.61 -12.81 -0.83
N PHE A 41 4.41 -12.14 -1.97
CA PHE A 41 5.04 -10.87 -2.28
C PHE A 41 4.00 -9.76 -2.30
N HIS A 42 4.21 -8.75 -1.47
CA HIS A 42 3.41 -7.53 -1.43
C HIS A 42 4.11 -6.47 -2.28
N ILE A 43 3.68 -6.33 -3.53
CA ILE A 43 4.28 -5.38 -4.49
C ILE A 43 3.29 -4.29 -4.80
N GLU A 44 3.64 -3.06 -4.42
CA GLU A 44 2.86 -1.87 -4.70
C GLU A 44 3.36 -1.21 -5.98
N VAL A 45 2.43 -0.88 -6.89
CA VAL A 45 2.76 -0.28 -8.18
C VAL A 45 2.42 1.21 -8.13
N PHE A 46 3.42 2.05 -8.42
CA PHE A 46 3.28 3.49 -8.52
C PHE A 46 3.65 3.97 -9.92
N GLN A 47 3.01 5.05 -10.38
CA GLN A 47 3.46 5.72 -11.61
C GLN A 47 4.56 6.71 -11.28
N GLU A 48 5.55 6.83 -12.15
CA GLU A 48 6.67 7.78 -11.98
C GLU A 48 6.15 9.20 -11.73
N LYS A 49 5.13 9.62 -12.49
CA LYS A 49 4.50 10.94 -12.33
C LYS A 49 3.83 11.17 -10.98
N GLU A 50 3.44 10.11 -10.26
CA GLU A 50 2.85 10.22 -8.92
C GLU A 50 3.93 10.48 -7.86
N LEU A 51 5.19 10.15 -8.15
CA LEU A 51 6.32 10.25 -7.22
C LEU A 51 7.17 11.49 -7.45
N ILE A 52 6.84 12.34 -8.44
CA ILE A 52 7.58 13.59 -8.72
C ILE A 52 7.50 14.57 -7.55
N VAL A 53 6.38 14.59 -6.84
CA VAL A 53 6.14 15.49 -5.70
C VAL A 53 5.67 14.68 -4.50
N ASN A 54 6.31 14.88 -3.35
CA ASN A 54 5.84 14.32 -2.10
C ASN A 54 4.55 15.03 -1.66
N VAL A 55 3.40 14.40 -1.91
CA VAL A 55 2.08 14.96 -1.56
C VAL A 55 1.90 15.20 -0.07
N LYS A 56 2.73 14.59 0.79
CA LYS A 56 2.70 14.82 2.24
C LYS A 56 2.99 16.28 2.62
N GLU A 57 3.78 16.99 1.83
CA GLU A 57 4.23 18.36 2.11
C GLU A 57 3.22 19.43 1.66
N HIS A 58 2.12 19.01 1.03
CA HIS A 58 1.14 19.93 0.49
C HIS A 58 0.25 20.51 1.60
N VAL A 59 0.03 21.84 1.58
CA VAL A 59 -0.73 22.57 2.62
C VAL A 59 -2.16 22.05 2.87
N PHE A 60 -2.77 21.43 1.85
CA PHE A 60 -4.11 20.86 1.96
C PHE A 60 -4.13 19.40 2.43
N VAL A 61 -2.97 18.80 2.72
CA VAL A 61 -2.86 17.42 3.22
C VAL A 61 -2.54 17.44 4.71
N PRO A 62 -3.46 17.00 5.60
CA PRO A 62 -3.17 16.90 7.03
C PRO A 62 -2.16 15.80 7.31
N GLU A 63 -1.53 15.84 8.49
CA GLU A 63 -0.70 14.74 8.96
C GLU A 63 -1.54 13.48 9.19
N HIS A 64 -1.11 12.37 8.59
CA HIS A 64 -1.76 11.07 8.72
C HIS A 64 -0.88 10.16 9.60
N GLN A 65 -1.48 9.57 10.63
CA GLN A 65 -0.83 8.57 11.48
C GLN A 65 -1.52 7.21 11.30
N ALA A 66 -0.75 6.17 10.98
CA ALA A 66 -1.26 4.80 10.96
C ALA A 66 -1.49 4.32 12.40
N LEU A 67 -2.72 3.88 12.70
CA LEU A 67 -3.04 3.30 14.00
C LEU A 67 -2.44 1.90 14.12
N THR A 68 -1.83 1.63 15.27
CA THR A 68 -1.51 0.27 15.70
C THR A 68 -2.77 -0.58 15.85
N THR A 69 -2.61 -1.90 15.90
CA THR A 69 -3.74 -2.82 16.12
C THR A 69 -4.45 -2.52 17.44
N GLU A 70 -3.69 -2.20 18.48
CA GLU A 70 -4.17 -1.87 19.82
C GLU A 70 -4.92 -0.54 19.85
N GLU A 71 -4.37 0.51 19.22
CA GLU A 71 -5.04 1.80 19.09
C GLU A 71 -6.33 1.68 18.29
N LYS A 72 -6.32 0.88 17.21
CA LYS A 72 -7.51 0.60 16.41
C LYS A 72 -8.59 -0.08 17.25
N GLN A 73 -8.25 -1.07 18.07
CA GLN A 73 -9.23 -1.72 18.96
C GLN A 73 -9.81 -0.73 19.99
N LYS A 74 -8.96 0.02 20.68
CA LYS A 74 -9.40 1.06 21.63
C LYS A 74 -10.29 2.11 20.98
N PHE A 75 -9.97 2.52 19.75
CA PHE A 75 -10.80 3.46 18.99
C PHE A 75 -12.18 2.88 18.68
N LEU A 76 -12.24 1.63 18.21
CA LEU A 76 -13.50 0.95 17.89
C LEU A 76 -14.37 0.75 19.14
N GLU A 77 -13.78 0.39 20.28
CA GLU A 77 -14.47 0.29 21.57
C GLU A 77 -15.10 1.62 21.98
N ARG A 78 -14.31 2.71 21.96
CA ARG A 78 -14.81 4.07 22.29
C ARG A 78 -15.95 4.50 21.38
N LYS A 79 -15.84 4.26 20.07
CA LYS A 79 -16.90 4.59 19.12
C LYS A 79 -18.17 3.81 19.40
N ARG A 80 -18.08 2.51 19.71
CA ARG A 80 -19.23 1.70 20.10
C ARG A 80 -19.90 2.23 21.37
N THR A 81 -19.13 2.61 22.39
CA THR A 81 -19.66 3.20 23.63
C THR A 81 -20.34 4.56 23.38
N SER A 82 -19.77 5.41 22.52
CA SER A 82 -20.38 6.71 22.19
C SER A 82 -21.72 6.56 21.47
N PHE A 83 -21.88 5.58 20.57
CA PHE A 83 -23.17 5.35 19.91
C PHE A 83 -24.23 4.75 20.84
N GLN A 84 -23.83 3.98 21.85
CA GLN A 84 -24.77 3.41 22.83
C GLN A 84 -25.29 4.45 23.85
N GLY A 85 -24.63 5.60 23.99
CA GLY A 85 -25.10 6.70 24.86
C GLY A 85 -26.16 7.61 24.23
N PHE A 86 -26.59 7.36 23.00
CA PHE A 86 -27.64 8.13 22.29
C PHE A 86 -28.90 7.30 21.98
N THR A 87 -29.05 6.15 22.63
CA THR A 87 -30.27 5.30 22.64
C THR A 87 -30.67 5.05 24.07
#